data_AF-A0A6S5JGT8-F1
#
_entry.id   AF-A0A6S5JGT8-F1
#
_cell.length_a   1.000
_cell.length_b   1.000
_cell.length_c   1.000
_cell.angle_alpha   90.00
_cell.angle_beta   90.00
_cell.angle_gamma   90.00
#
_symmetry.space_group_name_H-M   'P 1'
#
loop_
_entity.id
_entity.type
_entity.pdbx_description
1 polymer ?
#
loop_
_entity_poly.entity_id
_entity_poly.type
_entity_poly.pdbx_seq_one_letter_code
_entity_poly.pdbx_strand_id
1 'polypeptide(L)' 'MTTIYVQFSGKDEKDIVTYFSNPPLPDSFENLGTVDESDPRYAAFWSSFPVIVTQYWPVPTKA' A
#
# COMPACT_ATOMS: atom_id res chain seq x y z
N MET A 1 -11.21 -4.50 8.03
CA MET A 1 -9.74 -4.49 8.04
C MET A 1 -9.23 -5.59 7.15
N THR A 2 -8.94 -5.22 5.91
CA THR A 2 -8.19 -5.98 4.93
C THR A 2 -6.71 -5.65 5.14
N THR A 3 -5.87 -6.68 5.27
CA THR A 3 -4.42 -6.47 5.30
C THR A 3 -3.93 -6.13 3.90
N ILE A 4 -3.26 -4.99 3.76
CA ILE A 4 -2.68 -4.50 2.51
C ILE A 4 -1.16 -4.56 2.64
N TYR A 5 -0.51 -5.30 1.75
CA TYR A 5 0.95 -5.45 1.74
C TYR A 5 1.57 -4.34 0.89
N VAL A 6 2.57 -3.66 1.44
CA VAL A 6 3.19 -2.51 0.81
C VAL A 6 4.71 -2.52 0.95
N GLN A 7 5.35 -1.76 0.09
CA GLN A 7 6.71 -1.30 0.28
C GLN A 7 6.70 0.19 0.61
N PHE A 8 7.46 0.58 1.63
CA PHE A 8 7.71 1.98 1.94
C PHE A 8 8.96 2.51 1.24
N SER A 9 9.04 3.82 1.03
CA SER A 9 10.21 4.49 0.47
C SER A 9 11.48 4.35 1.34
N GLY A 10 11.29 4.09 2.64
CA GLY A 10 12.37 3.94 3.62
C GLY A 10 11.87 3.43 4.97
N LYS A 11 12.78 3.32 5.94
CA LYS A 11 12.53 2.77 7.28
C LYS A 11 11.59 3.63 8.15
N ASP A 12 11.39 4.89 7.79
CA ASP A 12 10.47 5.79 8.48
C ASP A 12 8.99 5.52 8.13
N GLU A 13 8.73 4.63 7.16
CA GLU A 13 7.38 4.22 6.73
C GLU A 13 6.46 5.39 6.33
N LYS A 14 7.00 6.50 5.81
CA LYS A 14 6.20 7.69 5.50
C LYS A 14 5.40 7.56 4.22
N ASP A 15 6.03 7.06 3.16
CA ASP A 15 5.43 6.99 1.83
C ASP A 15 5.38 5.54 1.36
N ILE A 16 4.21 5.13 0.86
CA ILE A 16 4.05 3.86 0.14
C ILE A 16 4.51 4.07 -1.29
N VAL A 17 5.36 3.17 -1.79
CA VAL A 17 5.88 3.19 -3.17
C VAL A 17 5.40 2.00 -3.99
N THR A 18 5.03 0.90 -3.34
CA THR A 18 4.57 -0.32 -4.01
C THR A 18 3.42 -0.94 -3.24
N TYR A 19 2.40 -1.44 -3.95
CA TYR A 19 1.35 -2.31 -3.43
C TYR A 19 1.59 -3.74 -3.92
N PHE A 20 1.39 -4.73 -3.05
CA PHE A 20 1.44 -6.14 -3.40
C PHE A 20 0.08 -6.80 -3.16
N SER A 21 -0.39 -7.57 -4.16
CA SER A 21 -1.62 -8.34 -4.05
C SER A 21 -1.49 -9.58 -3.15
N ASN A 22 -0.29 -9.89 -2.67
CA ASN A 22 0.04 -11.01 -1.79
C ASN A 22 1.25 -10.66 -0.91
N PRO A 23 1.53 -11.41 0.17
CA PRO A 23 2.74 -11.21 0.96
C PRO A 23 4.00 -11.25 0.09
N PRO A 24 4.83 -10.19 0.08
CA PRO A 24 6.08 -10.16 -0.66
C PRO A 24 7.15 -11.04 0.00
N LEU A 25 8.13 -11.47 -0.79
CA LEU A 25 9.30 -12.20 -0.28
C LEU A 25 10.23 -11.23 0.47
N PRO A 26 10.53 -11.47 1.76
CA PRO A 26 11.34 -10.55 2.57
C PRO A 26 12.75 -10.33 2.03
N ASP A 27 13.32 -11.33 1.37
CA ASP A 27 14.70 -11.27 0.86
C ASP A 27 14.80 -10.53 -0.49
N SER A 28 13.66 -10.23 -1.12
CA SER A 28 13.60 -9.59 -2.45
C SER A 28 13.33 -8.08 -2.38
N PHE A 29 12.78 -7.59 -1.27
CA PHE A 29 12.33 -6.20 -1.13
C PHE A 29 12.66 -5.67 0.27
N GLU A 30 13.15 -4.43 0.34
CA GLU A 30 13.39 -3.74 1.61
C GLU A 30 12.18 -2.89 2.02
N ASN A 31 12.12 -2.50 3.30
CA ASN A 31 11.09 -1.62 3.86
C ASN A 31 9.66 -2.12 3.61
N LEU A 32 9.48 -3.44 3.72
CA LEU A 32 8.18 -4.09 3.63
C LEU A 32 7.36 -3.81 4.87
N GLY A 33 6.05 -3.63 4.68
CA GLY A 33 5.12 -3.52 5.79
C GLY A 33 3.68 -3.82 5.38
N THR A 34 2.79 -3.62 6.35
CA THR A 34 1.35 -3.83 6.16
C THR A 34 0.57 -2.65 6.69
N VAL A 35 -0.47 -2.27 5.95
CA VAL A 35 -1.46 -1.25 6.32
C VAL A 35 -2.86 -1.82 6.17
N ASP A 36 -3.88 -1.05 6.50
CA ASP A 36 -5.28 -1.39 6.24
C ASP A 36 -5.99 -0.28 5.45
N GLU A 37 -7.24 -0.54 5.03
CA GLU A 37 -8.01 0.42 4.22
C GLU A 37 -8.25 1.78 4.90
N SER A 38 -8.01 1.94 6.20
CA SER A 38 -8.16 3.19 6.92
C SER A 38 -6.86 3.99 7.04
N ASP A 39 -5.73 3.46 6.56
CA ASP A 39 -4.43 4.13 6.63
C ASP A 39 -4.38 5.32 5.65
N PRO A 40 -4.11 6.55 6.13
CA PRO A 40 -4.08 7.74 5.27
C PRO A 40 -2.96 7.68 4.22
N ARG A 41 -1.85 6.97 4.48
CA ARG A 41 -0.77 6.79 3.50
C ARG A 41 -1.25 5.95 2.33
N TYR A 42 -2.06 4.93 2.61
CA TYR A 42 -2.67 4.11 1.57
C TYR A 42 -3.67 4.89 0.73
N ALA A 43 -4.52 5.70 1.36
CA ALA A 43 -5.47 6.55 0.66
C ALA A 43 -4.78 7.52 -0.32
N ALA A 44 -3.71 8.18 0.14
CA ALA A 44 -2.91 9.08 -0.69
C ALA A 44 -2.23 8.34 -1.86
N PHE A 45 -1.63 7.17 -1.60
CA PHE A 45 -1.01 6.34 -2.63
C PHE A 45 -2.03 5.85 -3.66
N TRP A 46 -3.15 5.29 -3.23
CA TRP A 46 -4.24 4.80 -4.09
C TRP A 46 -4.78 5.91 -5.00
N SER A 47 -4.95 7.12 -4.45
CA SER A 47 -5.48 8.28 -5.19
C SER A 47 -4.49 8.86 -6.21
N SER A 48 -3.21 8.49 -6.15
CA SER A 48 -2.21 8.92 -7.13
C SER A 48 -2.30 8.19 -8.48
N PHE A 49 -3.08 7.10 -8.55
CA PHE A 49 -3.24 6.30 -9.75
C PHE A 49 -4.62 6.49 -10.41
N PRO A 50 -4.73 6.34 -11.74
CA PRO A 50 -6.03 6.26 -12.40
C PRO A 50 -6.84 5.05 -11.94
N VAL A 51 -8.17 5.17 -11.97
CA VAL A 51 -9.12 4.12 -11.54
C VAL A 51 -8.85 2.75 -12.18
N ILE A 52 -8.39 2.71 -13.45
CA ILE A 52 -8.10 1.43 -14.12
C ILE A 52 -6.99 0.62 -13.45
N VAL A 53 -6.05 1.29 -12.78
CA VAL A 53 -4.95 0.64 -12.06
C VAL A 53 -5.44 0.09 -10.72
N THR A 54 -6.34 0.82 -10.06
CA THR A 54 -6.78 0.55 -8.69
C THR A 54 -8.13 -0.17 -8.59
N GLN A 55 -8.78 -0.46 -9.72
CA GLN A 55 -10.14 -1.03 -9.79
C GLN A 55 -10.34 -2.33 -8.99
N TYR A 56 -9.28 -3.10 -8.73
CA TYR A 56 -9.32 -4.37 -7.99
C TYR A 56 -8.53 -4.31 -6.68
N TRP A 57 -8.05 -3.14 -6.29
CA TRP A 57 -7.37 -2.96 -5.02
C TRP A 57 -8.40 -2.74 -3.90
N PRO A 58 -8.05 -3.00 -2.64
CA PRO A 58 -8.87 -2.57 -1.51
C PRO A 58 -9.17 -1.06 -1.59
N VAL A 59 -10.43 -0.68 -1.41
CA VAL A 59 -10.83 0.73 -1.50
C VAL A 59 -10.52 1.41 -0.16
N PRO A 60 -9.81 2.55 -0.14
CA PRO A 60 -9.59 3.31 1.09
C PRO A 60 -10.92 3.74 1.73
N THR A 61 -11.00 3.67 3.04
CA THR A 61 -12.17 4.07 3.84
C THR A 61 -12.03 5.47 4.44
N LYS A 62 -10.83 6.02 4.44
CA LYS A 62 -10.55 7.41 4.80
C LYS A 62 -9.92 8.12 3.61
N ALA A 63 -10.35 9.37 3.39
CA ALA A 63 -9.84 10.27 2.35
C ALA A 63 -8.83 11.25 2.95
#